data_AF-A0A449BJB6-F1
#
_entry.id   AF-A0A449BJB6-F1
#
_cell.length_a   1.000
_cell.length_b   1.000
_cell.length_c   1.000
_cell.angle_alpha   90.00
_cell.angle_beta   90.00
_cell.angle_gamma   90.00
#
_symmetry.space_group_name_H-M   'P 1'
#
loop_
_entity.id
_entity.type
_entity.pdbx_description
1 polymer ?
#
loop_
_entity_poly.entity_id
_entity_poly.type
_entity_poly.pdbx_seq_one_letter_code
_entity_poly.pdbx_strand_id
1 'polypeptide(L)'
;MVTIEQSKMIAVKGNNDYFLDLPLSRIIDFDGKKILLVHGHMEDVKYGLGKLQVEAFKNKVDICIFGHTHEAFYKNIEGVEFINPGALSGLKDKSYAVYESGRVSFINADWRTSVKKCFRLF
;
A
#
# COMPACT_ATOMS: atom_id res chain seq x y z
N MET A 1 21.70 5.02 22.45
CA MET A 1 20.60 5.48 21.58
C MET A 1 20.46 4.44 20.49
N VAL A 2 19.31 3.78 20.38
CA VAL A 2 19.09 2.77 19.33
C VAL A 2 18.66 3.53 18.07
N THR A 3 19.60 3.75 17.16
CA THR A 3 19.37 4.37 15.85
C THR A 3 18.74 3.34 14.90
N ILE A 4 17.84 3.80 14.03
CA ILE A 4 16.98 3.04 13.09
C ILE A 4 17.80 2.42 11.93
N GLU A 5 19.08 2.09 12.13
CA GLU A 5 19.99 1.69 11.03
C GLU A 5 19.84 0.23 10.56
N GLN A 6 18.73 -0.45 10.89
CA GLN A 6 18.38 -1.74 10.26
C GLN A 6 16.94 -1.80 9.72
N SER A 7 16.22 -0.68 9.68
CA SER A 7 14.85 -0.67 9.15
C SER A 7 14.86 -0.13 7.72
N LYS A 8 14.77 -1.01 6.71
CA LYS A 8 14.46 -0.65 5.31
C LYS A 8 13.01 -0.15 5.19
N MET A 9 12.64 0.87 5.97
CA MET A 9 11.30 1.43 6.02
C MET A 9 11.19 2.58 5.03
N ILE A 10 10.27 2.45 4.08
CA ILE A 10 9.97 3.47 3.08
C ILE A 10 8.57 3.99 3.40
N ALA A 11 8.47 5.29 3.67
CA ALA A 11 7.22 5.94 4.07
C ALA A 11 6.90 7.15 3.19
N VAL A 12 5.61 7.45 3.08
CA VAL A 12 5.03 8.61 2.41
C VAL A 12 4.12 9.34 3.39
N LYS A 13 3.91 10.63 3.16
CA LYS A 13 3.14 11.51 4.07
C LYS A 13 1.64 11.21 3.99
N GLY A 14 1.04 10.90 5.13
CA GLY A 14 -0.39 10.83 5.30
C GLY A 14 -1.03 12.17 5.63
N ASN A 15 -2.36 12.25 5.53
CA ASN A 15 -3.12 13.48 5.79
C ASN A 15 -3.02 13.97 7.25
N ASN A 16 -2.62 13.09 8.18
CA ASN A 16 -2.46 13.42 9.60
C ASN A 16 -0.99 13.62 10.01
N ASP A 17 -0.04 13.45 9.08
CA ASP A 17 1.40 13.56 9.35
C ASP A 17 1.90 15.00 9.21
N TYR A 18 1.20 15.95 9.85
CA TYR A 18 1.39 17.40 9.64
C TYR A 18 2.84 17.84 9.83
N PHE A 19 3.48 17.35 10.89
CA PHE A 19 4.82 17.78 11.33
C PHE A 19 5.96 16.90 10.79
N LEU A 20 5.66 15.88 9.97
CA LEU A 20 6.67 15.03 9.37
C LEU A 20 7.06 15.56 7.99
N ASP A 21 8.37 15.65 7.75
CA ASP A 21 8.95 15.94 6.43
C ASP A 21 9.09 14.64 5.65
N LEU A 22 7.96 14.18 5.11
CA LEU A 22 7.86 13.01 4.24
C LEU A 22 7.32 13.45 2.88
N PRO A 23 7.76 12.82 1.77
CA PRO A 23 7.21 13.10 0.46
C PRO A 23 5.77 12.57 0.35
N LEU A 24 4.95 13.22 -0.46
CA LEU A 24 3.57 12.80 -0.73
C LEU A 24 3.49 11.48 -1.51
N SER A 25 4.47 11.25 -2.38
CA SER A 25 4.60 10.02 -3.16
C SER A 25 6.06 9.58 -3.29
N ARG A 26 6.27 8.30 -3.57
CA ARG A 26 7.57 7.74 -3.93
C ARG A 26 7.40 6.74 -5.06
N ILE A 27 8.40 6.65 -5.93
CA ILE A 27 8.57 5.52 -6.85
C ILE A 27 9.88 4.84 -6.48
N ILE A 28 9.83 3.52 -6.33
CA ILE A 28 11.00 2.71 -5.99
C ILE A 28 11.08 1.50 -6.92
N ASP A 29 12.28 1.00 -7.14
CA ASP A 29 12.50 -0.27 -7.83
C ASP A 29 12.84 -1.34 -6.80
N PHE A 30 12.12 -2.46 -6.83
CA PHE A 30 12.34 -3.60 -5.94
C PHE A 30 12.05 -4.90 -6.69
N ASP A 31 13.00 -5.83 -6.69
CA ASP A 31 12.88 -7.14 -7.36
C ASP A 31 12.45 -7.05 -8.85
N GLY A 32 13.00 -6.06 -9.57
CA GLY A 32 12.67 -5.81 -10.98
C GLY A 32 11.27 -5.23 -11.21
N LYS A 33 10.56 -4.83 -10.14
CA LYS A 33 9.25 -4.17 -10.18
C LYS A 33 9.37 -2.71 -9.80
N LYS A 34 8.71 -1.84 -10.56
CA LYS A 34 8.55 -0.44 -10.22
C LYS A 34 7.30 -0.27 -9.36
N ILE A 35 7.46 0.30 -8.17
CA ILE A 35 6.42 0.44 -7.16
C ILE A 35 6.14 1.91 -6.89
N LEU A 36 4.89 2.34 -7.11
CA LEU A 36 4.37 3.64 -6.64
C LEU A 36 3.85 3.48 -5.21
N LEU A 37 4.27 4.38 -4.31
CA LEU A 37 3.73 4.51 -2.97
C LEU A 37 3.08 5.88 -2.80
N VAL A 38 1.84 5.89 -2.31
CA VAL A 38 1.10 7.11 -1.92
C VAL A 38 0.28 6.82 -0.68
N HIS A 39 -0.14 7.87 0.05
CA HIS A 39 -1.17 7.66 1.09
C HIS A 39 -2.57 7.51 0.49
N GLY A 40 -2.88 8.20 -0.61
CA GLY A 40 -4.19 8.16 -1.28
C GLY A 40 -5.11 9.35 -1.02
N HIS A 41 -4.76 10.23 -0.08
CA HIS A 41 -5.58 11.41 0.24
C HIS A 41 -5.54 12.50 -0.85
N MET A 42 -4.45 12.60 -1.61
CA MET A 42 -4.33 13.54 -2.73
C MET A 42 -5.00 12.99 -3.99
N GLU A 43 -5.13 11.67 -4.06
CA GLU A 43 -5.68 10.92 -5.19
C GLU A 43 -7.17 10.59 -5.01
N ASP A 44 -7.81 11.09 -3.94
CA ASP A 44 -9.24 10.94 -3.67
C ASP A 44 -9.71 9.48 -3.66
N VAL A 45 -8.89 8.56 -3.14
CA VAL A 45 -9.14 7.11 -3.23
C VAL A 45 -10.42 6.64 -2.55
N LYS A 46 -11.02 7.47 -1.67
CA LYS A 46 -12.36 7.23 -1.08
C LYS A 46 -13.49 7.31 -2.11
N TYR A 47 -13.28 7.99 -3.22
CA TYR A 47 -14.27 8.19 -4.29
C TYR A 47 -13.96 7.35 -5.54
N GLY A 48 -12.87 6.57 -5.52
CA GLY A 48 -12.47 5.68 -6.60
C GLY A 48 -10.98 5.77 -6.94
N LEU A 49 -10.52 4.88 -7.81
CA LEU A 49 -9.09 4.79 -8.16
C LEU A 49 -8.68 5.64 -9.38
N GLY A 50 -9.58 6.40 -9.98
CA GLY A 50 -9.33 7.06 -11.28
C GLY A 50 -8.07 7.93 -11.30
N LYS A 51 -7.90 8.82 -10.32
CA LYS A 51 -6.68 9.65 -10.23
C LYS A 51 -5.42 8.82 -9.99
N LEU A 52 -5.52 7.83 -9.10
CA LEU A 52 -4.40 6.93 -8.78
C LEU A 52 -3.98 6.06 -9.96
N GLN A 53 -4.94 5.61 -10.78
CA GLN A 53 -4.70 4.87 -12.01
C GLN A 53 -3.93 5.71 -13.03
N VAL A 54 -4.37 6.95 -13.26
CA VAL A 54 -3.66 7.88 -14.16
C VAL A 54 -2.21 8.05 -13.73
N GLU A 55 -1.96 8.24 -12.43
CA GLU A 55 -0.60 8.39 -11.92
C GLU A 55 0.23 7.10 -12.08
N ALA A 56 -0.34 5.95 -11.75
CA ALA A 56 0.32 4.66 -11.92
C ALA A 56 0.71 4.38 -13.38
N PHE A 57 -0.23 4.58 -14.31
CA PHE A 57 -0.02 4.32 -15.74
C PHE A 57 0.98 5.31 -16.36
N LYS A 58 0.89 6.60 -16.01
CA LYS A 58 1.85 7.62 -16.46
C LYS A 58 3.29 7.26 -16.09
N ASN A 59 3.48 6.71 -14.90
CA ASN A 59 4.80 6.33 -14.39
C ASN A 59 5.23 4.91 -14.79
N LYS A 60 4.36 4.16 -15.48
CA LYS A 60 4.60 2.77 -15.93
C LYS A 60 5.06 1.89 -14.77
N VAL A 61 4.34 1.95 -13.65
CA VAL A 61 4.62 1.13 -12.46
C VAL A 61 3.97 -0.24 -12.59
N ASP A 62 4.57 -1.25 -11.98
CA ASP A 62 4.00 -2.59 -11.89
C ASP A 62 3.05 -2.72 -10.69
N ILE A 63 3.37 -2.02 -9.60
CA ILE A 63 2.64 -2.10 -8.33
C ILE A 63 2.35 -0.69 -7.83
N CYS A 64 1.13 -0.47 -7.33
CA CYS A 64 0.71 0.76 -6.69
C CYS A 64 0.18 0.45 -5.28
N ILE A 65 0.89 0.95 -4.27
CA ILE A 65 0.55 0.77 -2.86
C ILE A 65 -0.06 2.07 -2.33
N PHE A 66 -1.27 1.99 -1.78
CA PHE A 66 -2.00 3.12 -1.24
C PHE A 66 -2.68 2.81 0.10
N GLY A 67 -3.18 3.82 0.80
CA GLY A 67 -3.84 3.68 2.09
C GLY A 67 -5.14 4.49 2.17
N HIS A 68 -5.28 5.26 3.25
CA HIS A 68 -6.34 6.24 3.51
C HIS A 68 -7.78 5.70 3.74
N THR A 69 -8.21 4.62 3.06
CA THR A 69 -9.57 4.05 3.24
C THR A 69 -9.69 3.15 4.48
N HIS A 70 -8.55 2.66 4.98
CA HIS A 70 -8.43 1.66 6.06
C HIS A 70 -9.09 0.31 5.72
N GLU A 71 -9.26 0.01 4.43
CA GLU A 71 -9.89 -1.22 3.96
C GLU A 71 -8.90 -1.98 3.06
N ALA A 72 -8.66 -3.25 3.39
CA ALA A 72 -7.83 -4.12 2.58
C ALA A 72 -8.42 -4.22 1.16
N PHE A 73 -7.60 -3.90 0.16
CA PHE A 73 -8.01 -3.86 -1.23
C PHE A 73 -6.93 -4.43 -2.13
N TYR A 74 -7.34 -5.24 -3.10
CA TYR A 74 -6.48 -5.73 -4.17
C TYR A 74 -7.24 -5.72 -5.48
N LYS A 75 -6.62 -5.17 -6.52
CA LYS A 75 -7.12 -5.29 -7.89
C LYS A 75 -5.96 -5.18 -8.88
N ASN A 76 -5.91 -6.10 -9.85
CA ASN A 76 -5.08 -5.92 -11.04
C ASN A 76 -5.90 -5.14 -12.08
N ILE A 77 -5.32 -4.07 -12.62
CA ILE A 77 -5.96 -3.21 -13.61
C ILE A 77 -4.93 -2.95 -14.71
N GLU A 78 -5.19 -3.49 -15.90
CA GLU A 78 -4.30 -3.36 -17.06
C GLU A 78 -2.84 -3.75 -16.77
N GLY A 79 -2.65 -4.80 -15.96
CA GLY A 79 -1.33 -5.31 -15.60
C GLY A 79 -0.69 -4.66 -14.37
N VAL A 80 -1.29 -3.59 -13.82
CA VAL A 80 -0.80 -2.93 -12.60
C VAL A 80 -1.54 -3.45 -11.37
N GLU A 81 -0.80 -3.84 -10.33
CA GLU A 81 -1.35 -4.31 -9.06
C GLU A 81 -1.64 -3.14 -8.12
N PHE A 82 -2.91 -2.86 -7.82
CA PHE A 82 -3.31 -1.87 -6.82
C PHE A 82 -3.56 -2.54 -5.48
N ILE A 83 -2.80 -2.14 -4.47
CA ILE A 83 -2.78 -2.77 -3.15
C ILE A 83 -3.05 -1.71 -2.08
N ASN A 84 -4.08 -1.91 -1.28
CA ASN A 84 -4.26 -1.24 -0.01
C ASN A 84 -4.14 -2.26 1.11
N PRO A 85 -3.12 -2.22 1.98
CA PRO A 85 -2.92 -3.22 3.02
C PRO A 85 -4.00 -3.18 4.11
N GLY A 86 -4.86 -2.16 4.13
CA GLY A 86 -5.76 -1.87 5.23
C GLY A 86 -5.10 -1.00 6.28
N ALA A 87 -5.47 -1.17 7.53
CA ALA A 87 -4.88 -0.45 8.65
C ALA A 87 -4.52 -1.40 9.79
N LEU A 88 -3.40 -1.15 10.46
CA LEU A 88 -2.99 -1.88 11.68
C LEU A 88 -3.68 -1.37 12.94
N SER A 89 -4.40 -0.24 12.85
CA SER A 89 -5.13 0.39 13.95
C SER A 89 -6.45 0.97 13.46
N GLY A 90 -7.46 1.02 14.33
CA GLY A 90 -8.77 1.60 14.02
C GLY A 90 -9.91 0.71 14.50
N LEU A 91 -11.13 1.07 14.06
CA LEU A 91 -12.37 0.37 14.42
C LEU A 91 -12.73 -0.79 13.49
N LYS A 92 -12.09 -0.85 12.31
CA LYS A 92 -12.30 -1.91 11.30
C LYS A 92 -11.31 -3.07 11.50
N ASP A 93 -11.51 -4.13 10.73
CA ASP A 93 -10.61 -5.30 10.69
C ASP A 93 -9.16 -4.86 10.44
N LYS A 94 -8.29 -5.21 11.39
CA LYS A 94 -6.88 -4.83 11.27
C LYS A 94 -6.20 -5.73 10.26
N SER A 95 -5.41 -5.15 9.38
CA SER A 95 -4.73 -5.92 8.34
C SER A 95 -3.45 -5.27 7.86
N TYR A 96 -2.59 -6.11 7.30
CA TYR A 96 -1.45 -5.73 6.48
C TYR A 96 -1.31 -6.69 5.29
N ALA A 97 -0.51 -6.28 4.31
CA ALA A 97 -0.21 -7.10 3.14
C ALA A 97 1.26 -7.54 3.16
N VAL A 98 1.51 -8.77 2.67
CA VAL A 98 2.84 -9.31 2.40
C VAL A 98 2.94 -9.59 0.91
N TYR A 99 4.01 -9.09 0.29
CA TYR A 99 4.36 -9.39 -1.10
C TYR A 99 5.55 -10.34 -1.13
N GLU A 100 5.34 -11.56 -1.63
CA GLU A 100 6.40 -12.56 -1.76
C GLU A 100 6.28 -13.29 -3.09
N SER A 101 7.37 -13.34 -3.85
CA SER A 101 7.46 -14.14 -5.09
C SER A 101 6.29 -13.92 -6.06
N GLY A 102 5.92 -12.65 -6.28
CA GLY A 102 4.81 -12.28 -7.15
C GLY A 102 3.43 -12.59 -6.56
N ARG A 103 3.28 -12.65 -5.24
CA ARG A 103 1.98 -12.90 -4.60
C ARG A 103 1.72 -11.94 -3.46
N VAL A 104 0.49 -11.42 -3.43
CA VAL A 104 -0.01 -10.58 -2.34
C VAL A 104 -0.85 -11.43 -1.39
N SER A 105 -0.48 -11.44 -0.12
CA SER A 105 -1.26 -12.06 0.96
C SER A 105 -1.72 -11.01 1.95
N PHE A 106 -3.02 -11.00 2.28
CA PHE A 106 -3.56 -10.17 3.34
C PHE A 106 -3.65 -10.96 4.63
N ILE A 107 -3.12 -10.38 5.70
CA ILE A 107 -3.07 -11.00 7.02
C ILE A 107 -3.91 -10.15 7.95
N ASN A 108 -4.94 -10.76 8.56
CA ASN A 108 -5.70 -10.12 9.63
C ASN A 108 -4.82 -10.06 10.89
N ALA A 109 -4.67 -8.86 11.43
CA ALA A 109 -3.83 -8.53 12.58
C ALA A 109 -4.63 -8.52 13.91
N ASP A 110 -5.91 -8.87 13.89
CA ASP A 110 -6.65 -9.14 15.13
C ASP A 110 -6.30 -10.54 15.65
N TRP A 111 -5.72 -10.56 16.84
CA TRP A 111 -5.22 -11.76 17.53
C TRP A 111 -6.30 -12.82 17.80
N ARG A 112 -7.59 -12.48 17.68
CA ARG A 112 -8.72 -13.38 17.94
C ARG A 112 -9.14 -14.22 16.73
N THR A 113 -8.80 -13.80 15.51
CA THR A 113 -9.34 -14.37 14.25
C THR A 113 -8.33 -14.22 13.11
N SER A 114 -7.12 -14.76 13.26
CA SER A 114 -6.11 -14.72 12.20
C SER A 114 -6.51 -15.62 11.02
N VAL A 115 -7.22 -15.06 10.03
CA VAL A 115 -7.51 -15.70 8.75
C VAL A 115 -6.55 -15.13 7.69
N LYS A 116 -5.82 -16.01 7.00
CA LYS A 116 -4.99 -15.63 5.84
C LYS A 116 -5.85 -15.64 4.58
N LYS A 117 -5.96 -14.51 3.89
CA LYS A 117 -6.58 -14.44 2.56
C LYS A 117 -5.49 -14.25 1.52
N CYS A 118 -5.24 -15.29 0.73
CA CYS A 118 -4.21 -15.32 -0.31
C CYS A 118 -4.88 -15.09 -1.67
N PHE A 119 -4.35 -14.16 -2.45
CA PHE A 119 -4.76 -13.97 -3.84
C PHE A 119 -3.62 -14.48 -4.73
N ARG A 120 -3.92 -15.46 -5.59
CA ARG A 120 -2.96 -16.01 -6.54
C ARG A 120 -3.05 -15.21 -7.83
N LEU A 121 -1.92 -14.71 -8.32
CA LEU A 121 -1.80 -14.17 -9.67
C LEU A 121 -1.91 -15.32 -10.67
N PHE A 122 -2.77 -15.16 -11.68
CA PHE A 122 -2.88 -16.05 -12.83
C PHE A 122 -1.82 -15.67 -13.86
#